data_AF-A0AAP5CP45-F1
#
_entry.id   AF-A0AAP5CP45-F1
#
_cell.length_a   1.000
_cell.length_b   1.000
_cell.length_c   1.000
_cell.angle_alpha   90.00
_cell.angle_beta   90.00
_cell.angle_gamma   90.00
#
_symmetry.space_group_name_H-M   'P 1'
#
loop_
_entity.id
_entity.type
_entity.pdbx_description
1 polymer ?
#
loop_
_entity_poly.entity_id
_entity_poly.type
_entity_poly.pdbx_seq_one_letter_code
_entity_poly.pdbx_strand_id
1 'polypeptide(L)' 'MTKKELIKKIAEAQQTSITKTTEFYHNFEKTLSEAITSHAEVILSPQIGKFVLKAKKAYFGRNPQTGQK' A
#
# COMPACT_ATOMS: atom_id res chain seq x y z
N MET A 1 14.22 1.84 3.40
CA MET A 1 14.07 1.44 1.99
C MET A 1 13.13 2.43 1.31
N THR A 2 13.58 3.08 0.25
CA THR A 2 12.78 4.05 -0.52
C THR A 2 12.04 3.39 -1.70
N LYS A 3 11.06 4.08 -2.28
CA LYS A 3 10.33 3.60 -3.47
C LYS A 3 11.27 3.34 -4.66
N LYS A 4 12.23 4.25 -4.90
CA LYS A 4 13.22 4.10 -5.97
C LYS A 4 14.14 2.89 -5.74
N GLU A 5 14.59 2.67 -4.51
CA GLU A 5 15.38 1.49 -4.15
C GLU A 5 14.60 0.19 -4.36
N LEU A 6 13.31 0.17 -3.97
CA LEU A 6 12.45 -1.00 -4.16
C LEU A 6 12.29 -1.34 -5.65
N ILE A 7 11.95 -0.36 -6.49
CA ILE A 7 11.81 -0.54 -7.94
C ILE A 7 13.11 -1.08 -8.54
N LYS A 8 14.27 -0.52 -8.14
CA LYS A 8 15.57 -1.00 -8.61
C LYS A 8 15.81 -2.47 -8.22
N LYS A 9 15.54 -2.84 -6.97
CA LYS A 9 15.67 -4.23 -6.50
C LYS A 9 14.75 -5.20 -7.24
N ILE A 10 13.53 -4.78 -7.56
CA ILE A 10 12.58 -5.59 -8.36
C ILE A 10 13.12 -5.78 -9.78
N ALA A 11 13.64 -4.70 -10.40
CA ALA A 11 14.20 -4.76 -11.74
C ALA A 11 15.41 -5.69 -11.82
N GLU A 12 16.30 -5.62 -10.82
CA GLU A 12 17.46 -6.51 -10.68
C GLU A 12 17.04 -7.97 -10.48
N ALA A 13 16.09 -8.25 -9.58
CA ALA A 13 15.62 -9.60 -9.30
C ALA A 13 14.91 -10.26 -10.50
N GLN A 14 14.20 -9.47 -11.30
CA GLN A 14 13.45 -9.95 -12.47
C GLN A 14 14.25 -9.83 -13.78
N GLN A 15 15.48 -9.31 -13.74
CA GLN A 15 16.33 -9.06 -14.92
C GLN A 15 15.61 -8.20 -15.98
N THR A 16 14.85 -7.19 -15.53
CA THR A 16 14.09 -6.29 -16.40
C THR A 16 14.64 -4.85 -16.36
N SER A 17 14.23 -4.02 -17.32
CA SER A 17 14.62 -2.60 -17.31
C SER A 17 13.90 -1.85 -16.18
N ILE A 18 14.62 -0.89 -15.58
CA ILE A 18 14.08 -0.01 -14.53
C ILE A 18 12.82 0.73 -15.02
N THR A 19 12.80 1.15 -16.29
CA THR A 19 11.65 1.83 -16.90
C THR A 19 10.39 0.96 -16.89
N LYS A 20 10.48 -0.28 -17.39
CA LYS A 20 9.34 -1.22 -17.39
C LYS A 20 8.88 -1.55 -15.98
N THR A 21 9.81 -1.75 -15.04
CA THR A 21 9.48 -2.01 -13.63
C THR A 21 8.81 -0.79 -12.98
N THR A 22 9.20 0.42 -13.37
CA THR A 22 8.58 1.66 -12.87
C THR A 22 7.14 1.78 -13.35
N GLU A 23 6.89 1.55 -14.65
CA GLU A 23 5.53 1.54 -15.22
C GLU A 23 4.65 0.48 -14.56
N PHE A 24 5.17 -0.73 -14.40
CA PHE A 24 4.48 -1.80 -13.67
C PHE A 24 4.14 -1.37 -12.25
N TYR A 25 5.11 -0.83 -11.49
CA TYR A 25 4.90 -0.44 -10.11
C TYR A 25 3.83 0.65 -9.98
N HIS A 26 3.81 1.63 -10.90
CA HIS A 26 2.79 2.68 -10.90
C HIS A 26 1.40 2.14 -11.18
N ASN A 27 1.27 1.23 -12.16
CA ASN A 27 0.00 0.60 -12.45
C ASN A 27 -0.47 -0.26 -11.27
N PHE A 28 0.44 -1.05 -10.69
CA PHE A 28 0.16 -1.85 -9.49
C PHE A 28 -0.31 -0.98 -8.32
N GLU A 29 0.38 0.12 -8.03
CA GLU A 29 0.04 1.04 -6.94
C GLU A 29 -1.35 1.67 -7.14
N LYS A 30 -1.66 2.08 -8.38
CA LYS A 30 -2.97 2.63 -8.74
C LYS A 30 -4.08 1.59 -8.55
N THR A 31 -3.92 0.41 -9.16
CA THR A 31 -4.91 -0.67 -9.07
C THR A 31 -5.11 -1.14 -7.64
N LEU A 32 -4.03 -1.25 -6.85
CA LEU A 32 -4.11 -1.60 -5.45
C LEU A 32 -4.92 -0.55 -4.70
N SER A 33 -4.61 0.74 -4.86
CA SER A 33 -5.31 1.84 -4.19
C SER A 33 -6.82 1.87 -4.50
N GLU A 34 -7.19 1.62 -5.75
CA GLU A 34 -8.61 1.51 -6.15
C GLU A 34 -9.27 0.27 -5.55
N ALA A 35 -8.55 -0.85 -5.47
CA ALA A 35 -9.06 -2.08 -4.88
C ALA A 35 -9.34 -1.92 -3.38
N ILE A 36 -8.42 -1.32 -2.60
CA ILE A 36 -8.59 -1.17 -1.14
C ILE A 36 -9.72 -0.22 -0.75
N THR A 37 -10.10 0.72 -1.60
CA THR A 37 -11.23 1.62 -1.34
C THR A 37 -12.57 1.04 -1.79
N SER A 38 -12.56 0.11 -2.75
CA SER A 38 -13.78 -0.44 -3.36
C SER A 38 -14.18 -1.81 -2.80
N HIS A 39 -13.27 -2.52 -2.14
CA HIS A 39 -13.50 -3.88 -1.65
C HIS A 39 -13.27 -3.99 -0.14
N ALA A 40 -14.00 -4.92 0.50
CA ALA A 40 -13.83 -5.20 1.92
C ALA A 40 -12.46 -5.85 2.22
N GLU A 41 -11.95 -6.66 1.30
CA GLU A 41 -10.69 -7.40 1.45
C GLU A 41 -9.94 -7.46 0.12
N VAL A 42 -8.63 -7.20 0.14
CA VAL A 42 -7.72 -7.32 -1.01
C VAL A 42 -6.53 -8.17 -0.60
N ILE A 43 -6.39 -9.36 -1.19
CA ILE A 43 -5.34 -10.33 -0.88
C ILE A 43 -4.20 -10.15 -1.88
N LEU A 44 -2.98 -9.88 -1.39
CA LEU A 44 -1.79 -9.80 -2.25
C LEU A 44 -1.22 -11.18 -2.54
N SER A 45 -0.99 -11.96 -1.49
CA SER A 45 -0.65 -13.39 -1.56
C SER A 45 -0.76 -14.01 -0.16
N PRO A 46 -0.84 -15.35 -0.04
CA PRO A 46 -0.81 -16.02 1.27
C PRO A 46 0.44 -15.68 2.10
N GLN A 47 1.57 -15.41 1.44
CA GLN A 47 2.87 -15.16 2.09
C GLN A 47 3.12 -13.68 2.41
N ILE A 48 2.47 -12.74 1.70
CA ILE A 48 2.62 -11.30 1.92
C ILE A 48 1.52 -10.79 2.87
N GLY A 49 0.29 -11.24 2.65
CA GLY A 49 -0.87 -10.86 3.45
C GLY A 49 -1.96 -10.15 2.64
N LYS A 50 -2.81 -9.41 3.36
CA LYS A 50 -4.02 -8.79 2.85
C LYS A 50 -4.29 -7.42 3.45
N PHE A 51 -5.02 -6.60 2.71
CA PHE A 51 -5.64 -5.39 3.22
C PHE A 51 -7.11 -5.64 3.54
N VAL A 52 -7.60 -5.06 4.63
CA VAL A 52 -8.99 -5.17 5.06
C VAL A 52 -9.53 -3.78 5.33
N LEU A 53 -10.55 -3.38 4.58
CA LEU A 53 -11.25 -2.12 4.80
C LEU A 53 -12.15 -2.26 6.03
N LYS A 54 -11.91 -1.44 7.06
CA LYS A 54 -12.68 -1.46 8.30
C LYS A 54 -13.44 -0.16 8.50
N ALA A 55 -14.76 -0.27 8.64
CA ALA A 55 -15.57 0.84 9.12
C ALA A 55 -15.23 1.13 10.59
N LYS A 56 -14.91 2.39 10.90
CA LYS A 56 -14.61 2.83 12.27
C LYS A 56 -15.76 3.71 12.76
N LYS A 57 -16.39 3.31 13.86
CA LYS A 57 -17.40 4.15 14.54
C LYS A 57 -16.72 5.37 15.16
N ALA A 58 -17.47 6.46 15.29
CA ALA A 58 -17.03 7.61 16.06
C ALA A 58 -16.69 7.19 17.50
N TYR A 59 -15.59 7.72 18.03
CA TYR A 59 -15.16 7.51 19.41
C TYR A 59 -14.51 8.79 19.92
N PHE A 60 -14.57 9.02 21.23
CA PHE A 60 -13.95 10.18 21.85
C PHE A 60 -12.44 10.09 21.72
N GLY A 61 -11.86 11.12 21.10
CA GLY A 61 -10.43 11.31 21.03
C GLY A 61 -9.89 12.00 22.27
N ARG A 62 -8.58 12.23 22.29
CA ARG A 62 -7.94 13.13 23.25
C ARG A 62 -6.96 13.98 22.46
N ASN A 63 -6.97 15.29 22.71
CA ASN A 63 -5.96 16.17 22.15
C ASN A 63 -4.58 15.80 22.74
N PRO A 64 -3.60 15.38 21.91
CA PRO A 64 -2.30 14.94 22.41
C PRO A 64 -1.46 16.08 23.01
N GLN A 65 -1.75 17.34 22.66
CA GLN A 65 -1.00 18.51 23.14
C GLN A 65 -1.64 19.12 24.40
N THR A 66 -2.97 19.25 24.45
CA THR A 66 -3.67 19.89 25.59
C THR A 66 -4.25 18.90 26.59
N GLY A 67 -4.37 17.63 26.20
CA GLY A 67 -4.95 16.58 27.04
C GLY A 67 -6.47 16.62 27.17
N GLN A 68 -7.15 17.56 26.52
CA GLN A 68 -8.61 17.67 26.52
C GLN A 68 -9.25 16.49 25.76
N LYS A 69 -10.42 16.05 26.23
CA LYS A 69 -11.24 15.01 25.58
C LYS A 69 -12.17 15.62 24.55
#